data_AF-A0A965TWT0-F1
#
_entry.id   AF-A0A965TWT0-F1
#
_cell.length_a   1.000
_cell.length_b   1.000
_cell.length_c   1.000
_cell.angle_alpha   90.00
_cell.angle_beta   90.00
_cell.angle_gamma   90.00
#
_symmetry.space_group_name_H-M   'P 1'
#
loop_
_entity.id
_entity.type
_entity.pdbx_description
1 polymer ?
#
loop_
_entity_poly.entity_id
_entity_poly.type
_entity_poly.pdbx_seq_one_letter_code
_entity_poly.pdbx_strand_id
1 'polypeptide(L)' 'MVKITFMGAGSTVFAKNILGDCMATPVLSDAEICLYDIDATRLAESGQMLSAINRNMNQGKATIRSFVGAGQRK' A
#
# COMPACT_ATOMS: atom_id res chain seq x y z
N MET A 1 0.88 -1.03 -16.50
CA MET A 1 1.04 -0.73 -15.07
C MET A 1 -0.10 -1.38 -14.31
N VAL A 2 0.21 -2.26 -13.36
CA VAL A 2 -0.79 -2.96 -12.55
C VAL A 2 -1.30 -2.03 -11.45
N LYS A 3 -2.61 -2.03 -11.17
CA LYS A 3 -3.21 -1.34 -10.03
C LYS A 3 -3.68 -2.36 -9.00
N ILE A 4 -3.16 -2.25 -7.78
CA ILE A 4 -3.47 -3.14 -6.65
C ILE A 4 -4.23 -2.31 -5.62
N THR A 5 -5.48 -2.67 -5.33
CA THR A 5 -6.24 -2.03 -4.25
C THR A 5 -6.29 -2.96 -3.05
N PHE A 6 -5.87 -2.46 -1.88
CA PHE A 6 -5.84 -3.22 -0.64
C PHE A 6 -6.88 -2.66 0.33
N MET A 7 -7.98 -3.39 0.50
CA MET A 7 -9.07 -3.02 1.40
C MET A 7 -8.79 -3.53 2.81
N GLY A 8 -8.96 -2.68 3.83
CA GLY A 8 -8.55 -3.01 5.20
C GLY A 8 -7.05 -2.82 5.40
N ALA A 9 -6.48 -1.82 4.72
CA ALA A 9 -5.05 -1.54 4.73
C ALA A 9 -4.53 -1.05 6.09
N GLY A 10 -5.38 -0.75 7.06
CA GLY A 10 -4.98 -0.50 8.45
C GLY A 10 -4.45 -1.73 9.19
N SER A 11 -4.49 -2.91 8.56
CA SER A 11 -3.79 -4.12 9.03
C SER A 11 -2.30 -4.05 8.66
N THR A 12 -1.53 -3.23 9.37
CA THR A 12 -0.12 -2.88 9.03
C THR A 12 0.76 -4.08 8.72
N VAL A 13 0.77 -5.11 9.57
CA VAL A 13 1.60 -6.31 9.37
C VAL A 13 1.14 -7.13 8.15
N PHE A 14 -0.16 -7.25 7.94
CA PHE A 14 -0.70 -7.99 6.82
C PHE A 14 -0.45 -7.24 5.49
N ALA A 15 -0.72 -5.94 5.46
CA ALA A 15 -0.44 -5.07 4.32
C ALA A 15 1.06 -5.09 3.98
N LYS A 16 1.94 -5.05 4.99
CA LYS A 16 3.40 -5.20 4.81
C LYS A 16 3.75 -6.47 4.05
N ASN A 17 3.28 -7.62 4.53
CA ASN A 17 3.70 -8.92 4.01
C ASN A 17 3.26 -9.07 2.54
N ILE A 18 1.99 -8.78 2.25
CA ILE A 18 1.44 -8.94 0.90
C ILE A 18 2.03 -7.92 -0.08
N LEU A 19 2.03 -6.64 0.29
CA LEU A 19 2.48 -5.57 -0.62
C LEU A 19 4.01 -5.49 -0.71
N GLY A 20 4.72 -5.94 0.33
CA GLY A 20 6.17 -6.14 0.29
C GLY A 20 6.57 -7.20 -0.73
N ASP A 21 5.87 -8.34 -0.76
CA ASP A 21 6.10 -9.39 -1.78
C ASP A 21 5.78 -8.88 -3.19
N CYS A 22 4.73 -8.06 -3.34
CA CYS A 22 4.41 -7.40 -4.61
C CYS A 22 5.57 -6.49 -5.06
N MET A 23 6.14 -5.68 -4.16
CA MET A 23 7.30 -4.84 -4.45
C MET A 23 8.56 -5.64 -4.78
N ALA A 24 8.74 -6.82 -4.17
CA ALA A 24 9.85 -7.73 -4.48
C ALA A 24 9.66 -8.51 -5.79
N THR A 25 8.45 -8.54 -6.33
CA THR A 25 8.11 -9.27 -7.56
C THR A 25 8.32 -8.36 -8.78
N PRO A 26 9.25 -8.67 -9.71
CA PRO A 26 9.63 -7.74 -10.79
C PRO A 26 8.46 -7.21 -11.61
N VAL A 27 7.49 -8.07 -11.96
CA VAL A 27 6.32 -7.71 -12.77
C VAL A 27 5.27 -6.87 -12.03
N LEU A 28 5.40 -6.72 -10.71
CA LEU A 28 4.51 -5.91 -9.85
C LEU A 28 5.26 -4.74 -9.17
N SER A 29 6.58 -4.65 -9.34
CA SER A 29 7.43 -3.71 -8.61
C SER A 29 7.08 -2.22 -8.87
N ASP A 30 6.50 -1.91 -10.02
CA ASP A 30 6.05 -0.57 -10.42
C ASP A 30 4.53 -0.35 -10.26
N ALA A 31 3.85 -1.21 -9.51
CA ALA A 31 2.41 -1.14 -9.35
C ALA A 31 1.94 0.16 -8.65
N GLU A 32 0.73 0.60 -9.02
CA GLU A 32 -0.01 1.60 -8.25
C GLU A 32 -0.77 0.89 -7.13
N ILE A 33 -0.34 1.11 -5.89
CA ILE A 33 -0.90 0.52 -4.67
C ILE A 33 -1.87 1.53 -4.04
N CYS A 34 -3.14 1.19 -4.03
CA CYS A 34 -4.22 1.98 -3.42
C CYS A 34 -4.60 1.35 -2.07
N LEU A 35 -4.26 2.02 -0.98
CA LEU A 35 -4.57 1.61 0.38
C LEU A 35 -5.92 2.20 0.78
N TYR A 36 -6.83 1.35 1.26
CA TYR A 36 -8.12 1.80 1.77
C TYR A 36 -8.36 1.28 3.19
N ASP A 37 -8.77 2.16 4.09
CA ASP A 37 -9.31 1.79 5.40
C ASP A 37 -10.33 2.83 5.88
N ILE A 38 -11.18 2.46 6.83
CA ILE A 38 -12.09 3.40 7.49
C ILE A 38 -11.41 4.16 8.63
N ASP A 39 -10.33 3.60 9.17
CA ASP A 39 -9.52 4.21 10.24
C ASP A 39 -8.34 4.97 9.65
N ALA A 40 -8.38 6.31 9.78
CA ALA A 40 -7.36 7.21 9.25
C ALA A 40 -5.98 6.97 9.88
N THR A 41 -5.94 6.72 11.19
CA THR A 41 -4.70 6.57 11.94
C THR A 41 -3.98 5.30 11.52
N ARG A 42 -4.73 4.18 11.49
CA ARG A 42 -4.17 2.89 11.07
C ARG A 42 -3.74 2.89 9.60
N LEU A 43 -4.48 3.59 8.74
CA LEU A 43 -4.11 3.74 7.33
C LEU A 43 -2.82 4.55 7.18
N ALA A 44 -2.66 5.63 7.95
CA ALA A 44 -1.45 6.44 7.93
C ALA A 44 -0.22 5.66 8.37
N GLU A 45 -0.32 4.87 9.45
CA GLU A 45 0.75 3.97 9.92
C GLU A 45 1.18 2.99 8.82
N SER A 46 0.20 2.38 8.15
CA SER A 46 0.46 1.42 7.06
C SER A 46 1.08 2.10 5.84
N GLY A 47 0.61 3.29 5.48
CA GLY A 47 1.18 4.09 4.40
C GLY A 47 2.63 4.50 4.66
N GLN A 48 2.96 4.92 5.89
CA GLN A 48 4.33 5.26 6.27
C GLN A 48 5.26 4.05 6.19
N MET A 49 4.82 2.91 6.74
CA MET A 49 5.59 1.67 6.71
C MET A 49 5.83 1.18 5.27
N LEU A 50 4.81 1.19 4.40
CA LEU A 50 4.95 0.79 3.00
C LEU A 50 5.81 1.77 2.20
N SER A 51 5.75 3.07 2.50
CA SER A 51 6.63 4.07 1.88
C SER A 51 8.10 3.83 2.21
N ALA A 52 8.39 3.44 3.45
CA ALA A 52 9.75 3.08 3.87
C ALA A 52 10.25 1.82 3.13
N ILE A 53 9.42 0.79 3.00
CA ILE A 53 9.76 -0.42 2.25
C ILE A 53 9.99 -0.11 0.78
N ASN A 54 9.08 0.66 0.16
CA ASN A 54 9.19 1.03 -1.24
C ASN A 54 10.50 1.78 -1.52
N ARG A 55 10.88 2.72 -0.64
CA ARG A 55 12.14 3.45 -0.75
C ARG A 55 13.38 2.56 -0.57
N ASN A 56 13.37 1.71 0.46
CA ASN A 56 14.57 0.97 0.89
C ASN A 56 14.83 -0.30 0.06
N MET A 57 13.77 -0.99 -0.36
CA MET A 57 13.86 -2.30 -1.04
C MET A 57 13.49 -2.21 -2.52
N ASN A 58 12.57 -1.32 -2.88
CA ASN A 58 11.97 -1.26 -4.22
C ASN A 58 12.41 -0.03 -5.04
N GLN A 59 13.41 0.71 -4.57
CA GLN A 59 13.97 1.89 -5.26
C GLN A 59 12.90 2.97 -5.56
N GLY A 60 11.80 2.99 -4.81
CA GLY A 60 10.69 3.93 -4.99
C GLY A 60 9.84 3.70 -6.24
N LYS A 61 9.89 2.52 -6.87
CA LYS A 61 9.19 2.24 -8.14
C LYS A 61 7.67 2.23 -8.01
N ALA A 62 7.13 1.74 -6.89
CA ALA A 62 5.69 1.68 -6.70
C ALA A 62 5.11 3.06 -6.37
N THR A 63 3.90 3.35 -6.84
CA THR A 63 3.14 4.54 -6.42
C THR A 63 2.16 4.15 -5.31
N ILE A 64 2.18 4.82 -4.17
CA ILE A 64 1.30 4.52 -3.04
C ILE A 64 0.28 5.66 -2.86
N ARG A 65 -1.00 5.34 -2.83
CA ARG A 65 -2.11 6.27 -2.57
C ARG A 65 -2.97 5.73 -1.43
N SER A 66 -3.50 6.63 -0.59
CA SER A 66 -4.34 6.27 0.55
C SER A 66 -5.72 6.91 0.43
N PHE A 67 -6.75 6.12 0.75
CA PHE A 67 -8.17 6.50 0.67
C PHE A 67 -8.85 6.15 2.00
N VAL A 68 -9.33 7.17 2.73
CA VAL A 68 -9.92 7.00 4.06
C VAL A 68 -11.44 7.13 4.00
N GLY A 69 -12.13 6.23 4.70
CA GLY A 69 -13.53 6.39 5.06
C GLY A 69 -14.53 5.92 4.02
N ALA A 70 -15.76 5.64 4.45
CA ALA A 70 -16.79 4.98 3.64
C ALA A 70 -17.16 5.73 2.35
N GLY A 71 -16.97 7.05 2.31
CA GLY A 71 -17.22 7.87 1.12
C GLY A 71 -16.24 7.64 -0.03
N GLN A 72 -15.06 7.05 0.26
CA GLN A 72 -14.02 6.76 -0.73
C GLN A 72 -14.10 5.32 -1.28
N ARG A 73 -15.21 4.61 -1.05
CA ARG A 73 -15.44 3.23 -1.56
C ARG A 73 -15.87 3.16 -3.04
N LYS A 74 -16.17 4.29 -3.66
CA LYS A 74 -16.74 4.38 -5.02
C LYS A 74 -15.67 4.57 -6.07
#